data_AF-L8JGM8-F1
#
_entry.id   AF-L8JGM8-F1
#
_cell.length_a   1.000
_cell.length_b   1.000
_cell.length_c   1.000
_cell.angle_alpha   90.00
_cell.angle_beta   90.00
_cell.angle_gamma   90.00
#
_symmetry.space_group_name_H-M   'P 1'
#
loop_
_entity.id
_entity.type
_entity.pdbx_description
1 polymer ?
#
loop_
_entity_poly.entity_id
_entity_poly.type
_entity_poly.pdbx_seq_one_letter_code
_entity_poly.pdbx_strand_id
1 'polypeptide(L)'
;MEDLPVLTPAQEQELKEWSKKRRKLLSYEVHQQPWVKVNADGFSSTLLLKPNGTLTEKDLFSEKALNGLWKVIDGFLFIKVISGEFIVEYQIVGNTENNIHSGFEYINGKVSSYSKFMKLHPGA
;
A
#
# COMPACT_ATOMS: atom_id res chain seq x y z
N MET A 1 6.54 0.49 23.33
CA MET A 1 5.41 0.01 22.51
C MET A 1 4.21 0.70 23.12
N GLU A 2 3.60 1.68 22.46
CA GLU A 2 2.39 2.32 22.99
C GLU A 2 1.31 1.26 23.16
N ASP A 3 0.56 1.32 24.26
CA ASP A 3 -0.54 0.39 24.50
C ASP A 3 -1.59 0.58 23.41
N LEU A 4 -1.88 -0.50 22.68
CA LEU A 4 -2.94 -0.50 21.69
C LEU A 4 -4.28 -0.20 22.39
N PRO A 5 -5.18 0.56 21.76
CA PRO A 5 -6.47 0.86 22.34
C PRO A 5 -7.26 -0.43 22.58
N VAL A 6 -7.98 -0.48 23.71
CA VAL A 6 -8.93 -1.57 23.97
C VAL A 6 -10.12 -1.39 23.02
N LEU A 7 -10.40 -2.42 22.23
CA LEU A 7 -11.50 -2.41 21.29
C LEU A 7 -12.84 -2.75 21.98
N THR A 8 -13.92 -2.15 21.51
CA THR A 8 -15.27 -2.60 21.86
C THR A 8 -15.56 -3.98 21.24
N PRO A 9 -16.52 -4.76 21.77
CA PRO A 9 -16.88 -6.06 21.16
C PRO A 9 -17.27 -5.97 19.68
N ALA A 10 -17.92 -4.87 19.27
CA ALA A 10 -18.26 -4.61 17.88
C ALA A 10 -17.00 -4.41 17.02
N GLN A 11 -16.05 -3.59 17.47
CA GLN A 11 -14.78 -3.35 16.76
C GLN A 11 -13.91 -4.61 16.70
N GLU A 12 -13.89 -5.42 17.75
CA GLU A 12 -13.19 -6.71 17.71
C GLU A 12 -13.78 -7.64 16.65
N GLN A 13 -15.12 -7.70 16.56
CA GLN A 13 -15.79 -8.52 15.57
C GLN A 13 -15.51 -8.00 14.15
N GLU A 14 -15.57 -6.68 13.93
CA GLU A 14 -15.21 -6.05 12.66
C GLU A 14 -13.75 -6.34 12.27
N LEU A 15 -12.82 -6.24 13.23
CA LEU A 15 -11.40 -6.56 13.00
C LEU A 15 -11.20 -8.04 12.64
N LYS A 16 -11.88 -8.96 13.34
CA LYS A 16 -11.84 -10.40 13.04
C LYS A 16 -12.33 -10.67 11.62
N GLU A 17 -13.47 -10.11 11.22
CA GLU A 17 -13.99 -10.28 9.86
C GLU A 17 -13.09 -9.63 8.80
N TRP A 18 -12.55 -8.44 9.08
CA TRP A 18 -11.58 -7.77 8.23
C TRP A 18 -10.32 -8.62 8.03
N SER A 19 -9.80 -9.24 9.09
CA SER A 19 -8.58 -10.05 9.07
C SER A 19 -8.74 -11.32 8.24
N LYS A 20 -9.92 -11.96 8.28
CA LYS A 20 -10.21 -13.15 7.45
C LYS A 20 -10.11 -12.87 5.94
N LYS A 21 -10.29 -11.61 5.55
CA LYS A 21 -10.23 -11.16 4.15
C LYS A 21 -8.82 -10.77 3.69
N ARG A 22 -7.80 -10.93 4.55
CA ARG A 22 -6.42 -10.55 4.25
C ARG A 22 -5.62 -11.75 3.76
N ARG A 23 -4.69 -11.50 2.84
CA ARG A 23 -3.75 -12.51 2.35
C ARG A 23 -2.34 -11.96 2.31
N LYS A 24 -1.37 -12.87 2.37
CA LYS A 24 0.02 -12.57 2.10
C LYS A 24 0.21 -12.22 0.62
N LEU A 25 1.01 -11.20 0.37
CA LEU A 25 1.53 -10.85 -0.95
C LEU A 25 2.85 -11.60 -1.17
N LEU A 26 3.07 -12.10 -2.38
CA LEU A 26 4.33 -12.71 -2.79
C LEU A 26 5.16 -11.69 -3.58
N SER A 27 6.49 -11.72 -3.43
CA SER A 27 7.36 -10.75 -4.11
C SER A 27 7.17 -10.76 -5.63
N TYR A 28 7.05 -11.95 -6.24
CA TYR A 28 6.90 -12.09 -7.69
C TYR A 28 5.59 -11.48 -8.21
N GLU A 29 4.48 -11.64 -7.49
CA GLU A 29 3.17 -11.12 -7.94
C GLU A 29 3.06 -9.60 -7.81
N VAL A 30 3.95 -8.97 -7.04
CA VAL A 30 3.94 -7.53 -6.83
C VAL A 30 4.52 -6.79 -8.03
N HIS A 31 5.58 -7.32 -8.64
CA HIS A 31 6.29 -6.67 -9.73
C HIS A 31 5.86 -7.13 -11.14
N GLN A 32 4.81 -7.97 -11.23
CA GLN A 32 4.31 -8.46 -12.52
C GLN A 32 3.54 -7.42 -13.32
N GLN A 33 2.89 -6.48 -12.64
CA GLN A 33 2.05 -5.48 -13.26
C GLN A 33 2.06 -4.18 -12.46
N PRO A 34 1.79 -3.02 -13.08
CA PRO A 34 1.66 -1.77 -12.36
C PRO A 34 0.48 -1.79 -11.39
N TRP A 35 0.53 -0.94 -10.39
CA TRP A 35 -0.54 -0.76 -9.42
C TRP A 35 -1.07 0.66 -9.50
N VAL A 36 -2.30 0.88 -9.08
CA VAL A 36 -2.87 2.19 -8.80
C VAL A 36 -3.01 2.34 -7.30
N LYS A 37 -2.54 3.47 -6.76
CA LYS A 37 -2.78 3.92 -5.39
C LYS A 37 -3.82 5.02 -5.42
N VAL A 38 -4.76 4.99 -4.49
CA VAL A 38 -5.70 6.09 -4.20
C VAL A 38 -5.70 6.32 -2.69
N ASN A 39 -5.46 7.55 -2.24
CA ASN A 39 -5.54 7.92 -0.83
C ASN A 39 -6.90 8.52 -0.47
N ALA A 40 -7.12 8.81 0.82
CA ALA A 40 -8.38 9.35 1.33
C ALA A 40 -8.78 10.70 0.72
N ASP A 41 -7.79 11.52 0.32
CA ASP A 41 -8.02 12.84 -0.30
C ASP A 41 -8.22 12.74 -1.82
N GLY A 42 -8.22 11.53 -2.39
CA GLY A 42 -8.40 11.29 -3.82
C GLY A 42 -7.14 11.42 -4.66
N PHE A 43 -5.97 11.71 -4.07
CA PHE A 43 -4.71 11.66 -4.81
C PHE A 43 -4.48 10.25 -5.33
N SER A 44 -4.23 10.18 -6.62
CA SER A 44 -4.16 8.93 -7.34
C SER A 44 -2.88 8.86 -8.17
N SER A 45 -2.19 7.73 -8.11
CA SER A 45 -0.91 7.52 -8.78
C SER A 45 -0.76 6.09 -9.27
N THR A 46 0.08 5.89 -10.27
CA THR A 46 0.52 4.57 -10.73
C THR A 46 1.85 4.22 -10.07
N LEU A 47 1.98 2.98 -9.59
CA LEU A 47 3.21 2.41 -9.03
C LEU A 47 3.76 1.36 -9.98
N LEU A 48 4.99 1.56 -10.44
CA LEU A 48 5.74 0.58 -11.21
C LEU A 48 6.82 -0.04 -10.32
N LEU A 49 6.58 -1.26 -9.85
CA LEU A 49 7.50 -2.02 -9.00
C LEU A 49 8.38 -2.90 -9.88
N LYS A 50 9.69 -2.69 -9.86
CA LYS A 50 10.66 -3.46 -10.65
C LYS A 50 11.24 -4.63 -9.84
N PRO A 51 11.57 -5.77 -10.46
CA PRO A 51 12.09 -6.96 -9.76
C PRO A 51 13.33 -6.72 -8.88
N ASN A 52 14.11 -5.68 -9.18
CA ASN A 52 15.31 -5.31 -8.42
C ASN A 52 15.03 -4.53 -7.13
N GLY A 53 13.77 -4.40 -6.70
CA GLY A 53 13.38 -3.67 -5.50
C GLY A 53 13.24 -2.15 -5.68
N THR A 54 13.39 -1.62 -6.90
CA THR A 54 13.14 -0.19 -7.18
C THR A 54 11.70 0.05 -7.60
N LEU A 55 11.19 1.24 -7.32
CA LEU A 55 9.85 1.70 -7.62
C LEU A 55 9.90 3.05 -8.33
N THR A 56 8.97 3.26 -9.27
CA THR A 56 8.59 4.60 -9.73
C THR A 56 7.11 4.82 -9.47
N GLU A 57 6.78 5.89 -8.75
CA GLU A 57 5.43 6.39 -8.55
C GLU A 57 5.18 7.55 -9.51
N LYS A 58 4.08 7.52 -10.25
CA LYS A 58 3.68 8.58 -11.19
C LYS A 58 2.31 9.10 -10.82
N ASP A 59 2.19 10.39 -10.62
CA ASP A 59 0.90 11.04 -10.44
C ASP A 59 0.00 10.79 -11.67
N LEU A 60 -1.30 10.57 -11.47
CA LEU A 60 -2.23 10.29 -12.58
C LEU A 60 -2.74 11.55 -13.29
N PHE A 61 -2.55 12.74 -12.69
CA PHE A 61 -3.08 14.00 -13.20
C PHE A 61 -1.98 15.00 -13.57
N SER A 62 -0.70 14.61 -13.46
CA SER A 62 0.45 15.44 -13.76
C SER A 62 1.66 14.59 -14.17
N GLU A 63 2.69 15.23 -14.73
CA GLU A 63 3.94 14.58 -15.12
C GLU A 63 4.89 14.32 -13.93
N LYS A 64 4.44 14.54 -12.69
CA LYS A 64 5.27 14.34 -11.50
C LYS A 64 5.52 12.86 -11.27
N ALA A 65 6.79 12.52 -11.09
CA ALA A 65 7.21 11.17 -10.75
C ALA A 65 8.17 11.19 -9.57
N LEU A 66 8.03 10.20 -8.69
CA LEU A 66 8.91 9.95 -7.56
C LEU A 66 9.53 8.57 -7.71
N ASN A 67 10.74 8.40 -7.20
CA ASN A 67 11.41 7.11 -7.17
C ASN A 67 11.54 6.63 -5.73
N GLY A 68 11.53 5.32 -5.58
CA GLY A 68 11.54 4.68 -4.28
C GLY A 68 12.06 3.27 -4.30
N LEU A 69 11.91 2.62 -3.16
CA LEU A 69 12.26 1.23 -2.94
C LEU A 69 11.04 0.47 -2.46
N TRP A 70 11.01 -0.81 -2.76
CA TRP A 70 9.98 -1.71 -2.27
C TRP A 70 10.57 -3.08 -1.89
N LYS A 71 9.88 -3.77 -0.99
CA LYS A 71 10.17 -5.15 -0.62
C LYS A 71 8.93 -5.81 -0.03
N VAL A 72 8.86 -7.14 -0.13
CA VAL A 72 7.86 -7.93 0.59
C VAL A 72 8.52 -8.58 1.79
N ILE A 73 7.97 -8.38 2.98
CA ILE A 73 8.41 -9.02 4.24
C ILE A 73 7.17 -9.61 4.91
N ASP A 74 7.23 -10.89 5.28
CA ASP A 74 6.15 -11.63 5.95
C ASP A 74 4.77 -11.54 5.27
N GLY A 75 4.77 -11.32 3.96
CA GLY A 75 3.55 -11.19 3.16
C GLY A 75 2.98 -9.77 3.10
N PHE A 76 3.64 -8.79 3.68
CA PHE A 76 3.31 -7.37 3.54
C PHE A 76 4.23 -6.71 2.52
N LEU A 77 3.67 -5.88 1.65
CA LEU A 77 4.42 -5.04 0.74
C LEU A 77 4.78 -3.73 1.45
N PHE A 78 6.07 -3.47 1.58
CA PHE A 78 6.62 -2.24 2.09
C PHE A 78 7.10 -1.39 0.92
N ILE A 79 6.71 -0.12 0.91
CA ILE A 79 7.17 0.88 -0.06
C ILE A 79 7.76 2.06 0.70
N LYS A 80 8.81 2.65 0.15
CA LYS A 80 9.42 3.89 0.63
C LYS A 80 9.73 4.80 -0.54
N VAL A 81 9.24 6.03 -0.47
CA VAL A 81 9.45 7.08 -1.47
C VAL A 81 9.98 8.33 -0.79
N ILE A 82 10.90 9.03 -1.44
CA ILE A 82 11.48 10.29 -0.94
C ILE A 82 10.96 11.42 -1.81
N SER A 83 10.33 12.41 -1.19
CA SER A 83 9.79 13.61 -1.85
C SER A 83 10.30 14.86 -1.12
N GLY A 84 11.39 15.44 -1.62
CA GLY A 84 12.09 16.53 -0.94
C GLY A 84 12.57 16.09 0.45
N GLU A 85 12.08 16.74 1.50
CA GLU A 85 12.41 16.45 2.90
C GLU A 85 11.50 15.38 3.53
N PHE A 86 10.47 14.93 2.80
CA PHE A 86 9.52 13.95 3.32
C PHE A 86 9.88 12.54 2.88
N ILE A 87 9.89 11.63 3.85
CA ILE A 87 9.91 10.20 3.62
C ILE A 87 8.47 9.70 3.75
N VAL A 88 7.93 9.18 2.65
CA VAL A 88 6.60 8.58 2.62
C VAL A 88 6.75 7.07 2.52
N GLU A 89 6.16 6.34 3.46
CA GLU A 89 6.25 4.90 3.57
C GLU A 89 4.86 4.28 3.53
N TYR A 90 4.70 3.14 2.86
CA TYR A 90 3.46 2.37 2.82
C TYR A 90 3.67 0.96 3.34
N GLN A 91 2.73 0.48 4.14
CA GLN A 91 2.63 -0.92 4.55
C GLN A 91 1.33 -1.49 4.02
N ILE A 92 1.43 -2.42 3.07
CA ILE A 92 0.31 -2.86 2.24
C ILE A 92 0.06 -4.35 2.48
N VAL A 93 -1.20 -4.70 2.67
CA VAL A 93 -1.70 -6.07 2.83
C VAL A 93 -2.64 -6.45 1.69
N GLY A 94 -2.50 -7.68 1.22
CA GLY A 94 -3.33 -8.24 0.16
C GLY A 94 -4.77 -8.48 0.63
N ASN A 95 -5.69 -8.49 -0.33
CA ASN A 95 -7.09 -8.87 -0.12
C ASN A 95 -7.34 -10.18 -0.87
N THR A 96 -8.08 -11.09 -0.25
CA THR A 96 -8.42 -12.40 -0.82
C THR A 96 -9.70 -12.39 -1.66
N GLU A 97 -10.61 -11.44 -1.43
CA GLU A 97 -11.93 -11.41 -2.06
C GLU A 97 -11.93 -10.64 -3.39
N ASN A 98 -11.07 -9.64 -3.51
CA ASN A 98 -11.00 -8.78 -4.69
C ASN A 98 -9.60 -8.17 -4.88
N ASN A 99 -9.44 -7.45 -6.00
CA ASN A 99 -8.20 -6.75 -6.37
C ASN A 99 -8.01 -5.41 -5.63
N ILE A 100 -8.74 -5.14 -4.55
CA ILE A 100 -8.63 -3.89 -3.77
C ILE A 100 -7.90 -4.20 -2.46
N HIS A 101 -6.62 -3.87 -2.46
CA HIS A 101 -5.69 -4.01 -1.35
C HIS A 101 -5.70 -2.78 -0.44
N SER A 102 -5.16 -2.95 0.75
CA SER A 102 -5.22 -1.99 1.85
C SER A 102 -3.82 -1.63 2.29
N GLY A 103 -3.53 -0.35 2.53
CA GLY A 103 -2.26 0.01 3.16
C GLY A 103 -2.32 1.27 3.99
N PHE A 104 -1.47 1.31 5.00
CA PHE A 104 -1.25 2.49 5.83
C PHE A 104 -0.13 3.32 5.25
N GLU A 105 -0.33 4.64 5.24
CA GLU A 105 0.68 5.62 4.88
C GLU A 105 1.33 6.18 6.13
N TYR A 106 2.65 6.30 6.08
CA TYR A 106 3.45 6.96 7.09
C TYR A 106 4.21 8.12 6.43
N ILE A 107 4.17 9.28 7.06
CA ILE A 107 5.02 10.42 6.67
C ILE A 107 5.99 10.66 7.81
N ASN A 108 7.28 10.57 7.50
CA ASN A 108 8.38 10.70 8.48
C ASN A 108 8.17 9.80 9.71
N GLY A 109 7.73 8.56 9.48
CA GLY A 109 7.50 7.54 10.52
C GLY A 109 6.18 7.67 11.30
N LYS A 110 5.36 8.69 11.04
CA LYS A 110 4.05 8.85 11.69
C LYS A 110 2.93 8.41 10.77
N VAL A 111 1.95 7.66 11.30
CA VAL A 111 0.73 7.30 10.55
C VAL A 111 0.07 8.59 10.08
N SER A 112 -0.12 8.69 8.77
CA SER A 112 -0.67 9.87 8.10
C SER A 112 -2.09 9.59 7.59
N SER A 113 -2.23 8.53 6.80
CA SER A 113 -3.48 8.23 6.11
C SER A 113 -3.62 6.74 5.83
N TYR A 114 -4.75 6.37 5.24
CA TYR A 114 -5.01 5.04 4.71
C TYR A 114 -5.26 5.13 3.20
N SER A 115 -4.72 4.17 2.46
CA SER A 115 -4.78 4.12 1.00
C SER A 115 -5.31 2.78 0.50
N LYS A 116 -5.97 2.83 -0.65
CA LYS A 116 -6.36 1.64 -1.43
C LYS A 116 -5.40 1.43 -2.57
N PHE A 117 -5.10 0.18 -2.84
CA PHE A 117 -4.20 -0.20 -3.92
C PHE A 117 -4.86 -1.25 -4.81
N MET A 118 -4.72 -1.12 -6.11
CA MET A 118 -5.30 -2.04 -7.08
C MET A 118 -4.25 -2.40 -8.11
N LYS A 119 -4.15 -3.68 -8.48
CA LYS A 119 -3.25 -4.04 -9.56
C LYS A 119 -3.92 -3.78 -10.92
N LEU A 120 -3.24 -3.11 -11.83
CA LEU A 120 -3.71 -2.96 -13.20
C LEU A 120 -3.59 -4.31 -13.90
N HIS A 121 -4.71 -4.81 -14.40
CA HIS A 121 -4.69 -5.98 -15.26
C HIS A 121 -4.38 -5.51 -16.69
N PRO A 122 -3.52 -6.22 -17.43
CA PRO A 122 -3.35 -5.96 -18.85
C PRO A 122 -4.67 -6.23 -19.58
N GLY A 123 -5.33 -5.17 -20.07
CA GLY A 123 -6.50 -5.26 -20.93
C GLY A 123 -7.84 -5.40 -20.20
N ALA A 124 -8.62 -4.32 -20.21
CA ALA A 124 -10.02 -4.38 -20.63
C ALA A 124 -10.11 -3.69 -21.99
#